data_AF-D6PBV1-F1
#
_entry.id   AF-D6PBV1-F1
#
_cell.length_a   1.000
_cell.length_b   1.000
_cell.length_c   1.000
_cell.angle_alpha   90.00
_cell.angle_beta   90.00
_cell.angle_gamma   90.00
#
_symmetry.space_group_name_H-M   'P 1'
#
loop_
_entity.id
_entity.type
_entity.pdbx_description
1 polymer ?
#
loop_
_entity_poly.entity_id
_entity_poly.type
_entity_poly.pdbx_seq_one_letter_code
_entity_poly.pdbx_strand_id
1 'polypeptide(L)'
;MAAALDEVGVLIEAHCQVEAVENGRVSLKDGRTFDSDVVVLACGKSQAQRLLRPVDEEALAGISPIRASTLDATLTSRPLGEKHGLIDAQEGAYVFDLANIQPRLGLEGAFLSAVMVEQENETKEARAIRFEHFLEHHAKGWQHHVLHERRQENIVVQTKGQKPAYDAYVSNGILLAGEWVASDHELADAAAETGRKCGQNIA
;
A
#
# COMPACT_ATOMS: atom_id res chain seq x y z
N MET A 1 16.44 -0.75 -1.47
CA MET A 1 16.17 0.39 -0.57
C MET A 1 16.94 0.26 0.75
N ALA A 2 16.68 -0.76 1.59
CA ALA A 2 17.37 -0.89 2.88
C ALA A 2 18.91 -0.84 2.78
N ALA A 3 19.51 -1.58 1.82
CA ALA A 3 20.96 -1.54 1.63
C ALA A 3 21.50 -0.16 1.21
N ALA A 4 20.72 0.61 0.44
CA ALA A 4 21.12 1.95 0.01
C ALA A 4 21.03 2.97 1.16
N LEU A 5 20.06 2.79 2.07
CA LEU A 5 19.94 3.60 3.29
C LEU A 5 21.09 3.33 4.25
N ASP A 6 21.47 2.05 4.39
CA ASP A 6 22.62 1.63 5.21
C ASP A 6 23.95 2.20 4.66
N GLU A 7 24.15 2.17 3.33
CA GLU A 7 25.33 2.72 2.68
C GLU A 7 25.57 4.21 2.97
N VAL A 8 24.49 4.99 3.16
CA VAL A 8 24.56 6.42 3.48
C VAL A 8 24.37 6.72 4.98
N GLY A 9 24.33 5.69 5.83
CA GLY A 9 24.26 5.83 7.28
C GLY A 9 22.89 6.28 7.84
N VAL A 10 21.80 6.03 7.12
CA VAL A 10 20.45 6.30 7.63
C VAL A 10 20.08 5.24 8.67
N LEU A 11 19.82 5.70 9.90
CA LEU A 11 19.36 4.84 10.99
C LEU A 11 17.90 4.43 10.78
N ILE A 12 17.64 3.13 10.80
CA ILE A 12 16.29 2.57 10.72
C ILE A 12 15.96 1.90 12.05
N GLU A 13 15.03 2.47 12.79
CA GLU A 13 14.51 1.87 14.02
C GLU A 13 13.15 1.21 13.78
N ALA A 14 13.12 -0.12 13.80
CA ALA A 14 11.88 -0.88 13.74
C ALA A 14 11.13 -0.84 15.08
N HIS A 15 9.84 -1.19 15.07
CA HIS A 15 8.98 -1.27 16.26
C HIS A 15 8.80 0.06 17.03
N CYS A 16 9.09 1.20 16.40
CA CYS A 16 8.81 2.52 16.95
C CYS A 16 7.38 2.95 16.59
N GLN A 17 6.54 3.18 17.60
CA GLN A 17 5.19 3.71 17.41
C GLN A 17 5.19 5.21 17.71
N VAL A 18 5.17 6.04 16.65
CA VAL A 18 5.04 7.50 16.77
C VAL A 18 3.65 7.86 17.26
N GLU A 19 3.56 8.61 18.35
CA GLU A 19 2.29 9.06 18.94
C GLU A 19 1.95 10.51 18.58
N ALA A 20 2.94 11.40 18.51
CA ALA A 20 2.73 12.81 18.21
C ALA A 20 3.92 13.41 17.44
N VAL A 21 3.64 14.47 16.69
CA VAL A 21 4.62 15.33 16.04
C VAL A 21 4.21 16.79 16.31
N GLU A 22 5.06 17.53 17.02
CA GLU A 22 4.76 18.90 17.45
C GLU A 22 6.03 19.77 17.35
N ASN A 23 6.01 20.81 16.50
CA ASN A 23 7.12 21.77 16.36
C ASN A 23 8.50 21.08 16.14
N GLY A 24 8.57 20.08 15.26
CA GLY A 24 9.80 19.32 14.98
C GLY A 24 10.13 18.22 15.99
N ARG A 25 9.40 18.14 17.12
CA ARG A 25 9.56 17.05 18.09
C ARG A 25 8.67 15.86 17.75
N VAL A 26 9.27 14.68 17.69
CA VAL A 26 8.59 13.39 17.51
C VAL A 26 8.54 12.66 18.86
N SER A 27 7.35 12.29 19.31
CA SER A 27 7.13 11.53 20.55
C SER A 27 6.73 10.10 20.24
N LEU A 28 7.39 9.13 20.88
CA LEU A 28 7.07 7.71 20.75
C LEU A 28 6.27 7.20 21.95
N LYS A 29 5.51 6.13 21.74
CA LYS A 29 4.71 5.46 22.76
C LYS A 29 5.51 4.92 23.96
N ASP A 30 6.78 4.61 23.75
CA ASP A 30 7.68 4.14 24.80
C ASP A 30 8.26 5.28 25.66
N GLY A 31 7.85 6.52 25.41
CA GLY A 31 8.29 7.71 26.13
C GLY A 31 9.54 8.39 25.55
N ARG A 32 10.19 7.80 24.54
CA ARG A 32 11.32 8.44 23.86
C ARG A 32 10.84 9.63 23.02
N THR A 33 11.72 10.61 22.87
CA THR A 33 11.48 11.80 22.04
C THR A 33 12.72 12.11 21.18
N PHE A 34 12.47 12.71 20.02
CA PHE A 34 13.51 13.12 19.08
C PHE A 34 13.16 14.52 18.56
N ASP A 35 14.13 15.41 18.49
CA ASP A 35 13.97 16.70 17.83
C ASP A 35 14.52 16.60 16.40
N SER A 36 13.82 17.18 15.45
CA SER A 36 14.21 17.24 14.04
C SER A 36 13.83 18.59 13.44
N ASP A 37 14.67 19.11 12.55
CA ASP A 37 14.37 20.32 11.79
C ASP A 37 13.19 20.11 10.82
N VAL A 38 13.10 18.88 10.27
CA VAL A 38 12.05 18.47 9.33
C VAL A 38 11.55 17.07 9.69
N VAL A 39 10.23 16.89 9.66
CA VAL A 39 9.57 15.58 9.82
C VAL A 39 8.81 15.23 8.54
N VAL A 40 9.18 14.12 7.90
CA VAL A 40 8.46 13.59 6.73
C VAL A 40 7.48 12.50 7.18
N LEU A 41 6.18 12.76 7.03
CA LEU A 41 5.14 11.76 7.26
C LEU A 41 5.00 10.85 6.04
N ALA A 42 5.82 9.80 5.99
CA ALA A 42 5.79 8.73 4.97
C ALA A 42 4.99 7.50 5.44
N CYS A 43 3.83 7.72 6.09
CA CYS A 43 2.98 6.67 6.65
C CYS A 43 1.64 6.59 5.91
N GLY A 44 0.78 5.61 6.25
CA GLY A 44 -0.55 5.50 5.66
C GLY A 44 -1.49 6.64 6.09
N LYS A 45 -2.48 6.97 5.24
CA LYS A 45 -3.47 8.05 5.45
C LYS A 45 -4.03 8.13 6.87
N SER A 46 -4.42 6.99 7.46
CA SER A 46 -5.00 6.95 8.81
C SER A 46 -4.03 7.40 9.90
N GLN A 47 -2.75 7.02 9.78
CA GLN A 47 -1.72 7.43 10.73
C GLN A 47 -1.35 8.90 10.52
N ALA A 48 -1.21 9.33 9.27
CA ALA A 48 -0.96 10.74 8.94
C ALA A 48 -2.07 11.65 9.48
N GLN A 49 -3.34 11.31 9.24
CA GLN A 49 -4.49 12.03 9.77
C GLN A 49 -4.46 12.16 11.29
N ARG A 50 -4.10 11.09 12.01
CA ARG A 50 -3.99 11.12 13.48
C ARG A 50 -2.88 12.07 13.94
N LEU A 51 -1.72 12.06 13.28
CA LEU A 51 -0.57 12.89 13.63
C LEU A 51 -0.77 14.35 13.26
N LEU A 52 -1.55 14.64 12.21
CA LEU A 52 -1.85 16.01 11.76
C LEU A 52 -3.01 16.65 12.54
N ARG A 53 -3.88 15.86 13.18
CA ARG A 53 -5.07 16.36 13.89
C ARG A 53 -4.82 17.52 14.88
N PRO A 54 -3.71 17.56 15.66
CA PRO A 54 -3.43 18.69 16.54
C PRO A 54 -3.16 20.02 15.82
N VAL A 55 -2.75 19.95 14.54
CA VAL A 55 -2.43 21.12 13.69
C VAL A 55 -3.62 21.49 12.80
N ASP A 56 -4.34 20.48 12.31
CA ASP A 56 -5.50 20.62 11.43
C ASP A 56 -6.51 19.51 11.74
N GLU A 57 -7.63 19.89 12.37
CA GLU A 57 -8.66 18.94 12.80
C GLU A 57 -9.33 18.21 11.63
N GLU A 58 -9.38 18.83 10.45
CA GLU A 58 -9.99 18.28 9.24
C GLU A 58 -8.97 17.64 8.30
N ALA A 59 -7.72 17.46 8.76
CA ALA A 59 -6.65 16.87 7.97
C ALA A 59 -7.10 15.58 7.27
N LEU A 60 -7.00 15.56 5.94
CA LEU A 60 -7.33 14.41 5.10
C LEU A 60 -8.79 13.92 5.19
N ALA A 61 -9.73 14.75 5.69
CA ALA A 61 -11.15 14.39 5.78
C ALA A 61 -11.79 14.13 4.40
N GLY A 62 -11.37 14.88 3.38
CA GLY A 62 -11.82 14.73 1.99
C GLY A 62 -11.22 13.54 1.23
N ILE A 63 -10.37 12.73 1.89
CA ILE A 63 -9.70 11.58 1.27
C ILE A 63 -10.36 10.29 1.74
N SER A 64 -10.83 9.48 0.78
CA SER A 64 -11.41 8.17 1.02
C SER A 64 -10.53 7.06 0.43
N PRO A 65 -10.46 5.89 1.09
CA PRO A 65 -9.72 4.75 0.56
C PRO A 65 -10.51 4.07 -0.57
N ILE A 66 -9.78 3.49 -1.51
CA ILE A 66 -10.23 2.42 -2.40
C ILE A 66 -9.65 1.13 -1.86
N ARG A 67 -10.52 0.12 -1.69
CA ARG A 67 -10.14 -1.15 -1.08
C ARG A 67 -10.18 -2.32 -2.04
N ALA A 68 -9.49 -3.39 -1.66
CA ALA A 68 -9.48 -4.63 -2.42
C ALA A 68 -9.45 -5.86 -1.51
N SER A 69 -9.89 -6.97 -2.08
CA SER A 69 -9.63 -8.32 -1.59
C SER A 69 -8.43 -8.89 -2.34
N THR A 70 -7.56 -9.64 -1.66
CA THR A 70 -6.36 -10.24 -2.26
C THR A 70 -6.21 -11.69 -1.86
N LEU A 71 -5.59 -12.45 -2.75
CA LEU A 71 -5.21 -13.84 -2.55
C LEU A 71 -3.79 -14.03 -3.07
N ASP A 72 -2.90 -14.52 -2.21
CA ASP A 72 -1.61 -15.07 -2.59
C ASP A 72 -1.66 -16.58 -2.31
N ALA A 73 -1.51 -17.43 -3.33
CA ALA A 73 -1.62 -18.89 -3.20
C ALA A 73 -0.52 -19.63 -3.96
N THR A 74 0.21 -20.49 -3.26
CA THR A 74 1.14 -21.45 -3.87
C THR A 74 0.40 -22.75 -4.14
N LEU A 75 0.47 -23.25 -5.37
CA LEU A 75 -0.29 -24.40 -5.83
C LEU A 75 0.63 -25.55 -6.29
N THR A 76 0.15 -26.78 -6.20
CA THR A 76 0.76 -27.96 -6.85
C THR A 76 0.47 -28.04 -8.35
N SER A 77 -0.52 -27.29 -8.83
CA SER A 77 -0.93 -27.26 -10.24
C SER A 77 -0.68 -25.89 -10.87
N ARG A 78 -0.89 -25.80 -12.19
CA ARG A 78 -0.73 -24.58 -12.99
C ARG A 78 -2.05 -24.22 -13.67
N PRO A 79 -3.04 -23.67 -12.95
CA PRO A 79 -4.38 -23.44 -13.49
C PRO A 79 -4.41 -22.39 -14.62
N LEU A 80 -3.42 -21.49 -14.68
CA LEU A 80 -3.28 -20.53 -15.78
C LEU A 80 -2.46 -21.06 -16.97
N GLY A 81 -1.92 -22.28 -16.88
CA GLY A 81 -0.99 -22.85 -17.85
C GLY A 81 0.26 -21.98 -18.00
N GLU A 82 0.57 -21.58 -19.23
CA GLU A 82 1.74 -20.75 -19.57
C GLU A 82 1.46 -19.24 -19.49
N LYS A 83 0.23 -18.82 -19.14
CA LYS A 83 -0.07 -17.39 -19.07
C LYS A 83 0.60 -16.76 -17.84
N HIS A 84 1.11 -15.55 -17.99
CA HIS A 84 1.59 -14.75 -16.87
C HIS A 84 0.44 -14.28 -15.96
N GLY A 85 -0.76 -14.12 -16.51
CA GLY A 85 -1.91 -13.64 -15.78
C GLY A 85 -3.06 -13.23 -16.67
N LEU A 86 -4.11 -12.74 -16.03
CA LEU A 86 -5.34 -12.24 -16.61
C LEU A 86 -5.70 -10.93 -15.89
N ILE A 87 -6.16 -9.96 -16.67
CA ILE A 87 -6.65 -8.68 -16.16
C ILE A 87 -8.06 -8.52 -16.72
N ASP A 88 -9.04 -8.41 -15.83
CA ASP A 88 -10.39 -8.01 -16.16
C ASP A 88 -10.63 -6.61 -15.60
N ALA A 89 -10.42 -5.60 -16.44
CA ALA A 89 -10.58 -4.21 -16.06
C ALA A 89 -12.04 -3.82 -15.79
N GLN A 90 -13.01 -4.53 -16.39
CA GLN A 90 -14.43 -4.26 -16.16
C GLN A 90 -14.84 -4.72 -14.77
N GLU A 91 -14.33 -5.88 -14.36
CA GLU A 91 -14.49 -6.39 -12.99
C GLU A 91 -13.50 -5.74 -12.01
N GLY A 92 -12.50 -4.98 -12.45
CA GLY A 92 -11.45 -4.48 -11.55
C GLY A 92 -10.68 -5.61 -10.86
N ALA A 93 -10.50 -6.72 -11.57
CA ALA A 93 -9.90 -7.95 -11.08
C ALA A 93 -8.65 -8.31 -11.87
N TYR A 94 -7.66 -8.89 -11.20
CA TYR A 94 -6.49 -9.44 -11.86
C TYR A 94 -5.96 -10.64 -11.09
N VAL A 95 -5.39 -11.58 -11.82
CA VAL A 95 -4.67 -12.73 -11.27
C VAL A 95 -3.41 -12.95 -12.09
N PHE A 96 -2.28 -13.05 -11.42
CA PHE A 96 -0.98 -13.33 -12.02
C PHE A 96 -0.43 -14.65 -11.50
N ASP A 97 0.23 -15.41 -12.36
CA ASP A 97 1.12 -16.49 -11.96
C ASP A 97 2.56 -15.96 -11.90
N LEU A 98 3.00 -15.64 -10.68
CA LEU A 98 4.33 -15.11 -10.42
C LEU A 98 5.43 -16.12 -10.77
N ALA A 99 5.13 -17.44 -10.78
CA ALA A 99 6.09 -18.45 -11.19
C ALA A 99 6.39 -18.36 -12.70
N ASN A 100 5.39 -18.00 -13.52
CA ASN A 100 5.60 -17.77 -14.95
C ASN A 100 6.29 -16.43 -15.22
N ILE A 101 6.02 -15.39 -14.42
CA ILE A 101 6.67 -14.08 -14.56
C ILE A 101 8.14 -14.12 -14.11
N GLN A 102 8.44 -14.83 -13.01
CA GLN A 102 9.79 -15.01 -12.48
C GLN A 102 10.13 -16.50 -12.36
N PRO A 103 10.56 -17.15 -13.46
CA PRO A 103 10.89 -18.58 -13.46
C PRO A 103 12.01 -18.97 -12.49
N ARG A 104 12.86 -18.00 -12.10
CA ARG A 104 13.95 -18.22 -11.14
C ARG A 104 13.46 -18.57 -9.72
N LEU A 105 12.16 -18.42 -9.44
CA LEU A 105 11.56 -18.91 -8.20
C LEU A 105 11.59 -20.44 -8.10
N GLY A 106 11.75 -21.16 -9.22
CA GLY A 106 11.97 -22.62 -9.20
C GLY A 106 10.76 -23.43 -8.71
N LEU A 107 9.55 -22.89 -8.85
CA LEU A 107 8.32 -23.55 -8.40
C LEU A 107 7.84 -24.59 -9.43
N GLU A 108 7.53 -25.80 -8.95
CA GLU A 108 6.96 -26.86 -9.80
C GLU A 108 5.53 -26.51 -10.25
N GLY A 109 4.69 -26.00 -9.34
CA GLY A 109 3.35 -25.50 -9.64
C GLY A 109 3.31 -23.98 -9.85
N ALA A 110 2.15 -23.37 -9.56
CA ALA A 110 1.93 -21.94 -9.72
C ALA A 110 2.11 -21.15 -8.41
N PHE A 111 2.39 -19.86 -8.54
CA PHE A 111 2.20 -18.90 -7.46
C PHE A 111 1.21 -17.83 -7.92
N LEU A 112 -0.06 -18.02 -7.59
CA LEU A 112 -1.11 -17.08 -7.90
C LEU A 112 -1.05 -15.88 -6.95
N SER A 113 -1.02 -14.67 -7.50
CA SER A 113 -1.32 -13.44 -6.78
C SER A 113 -2.48 -12.75 -7.48
N ALA A 114 -3.58 -12.58 -6.75
CA ALA A 114 -4.83 -12.09 -7.28
C ALA A 114 -5.40 -10.97 -6.42
N VAL A 115 -6.13 -10.06 -7.07
CA VAL A 115 -6.76 -8.90 -6.45
C VAL A 115 -8.13 -8.68 -7.07
N MET A 116 -9.09 -8.28 -6.24
CA MET A 116 -10.40 -7.78 -6.63
C MET A 116 -10.61 -6.42 -5.98
N VAL A 117 -10.62 -5.35 -6.79
CA VAL A 117 -10.84 -3.98 -6.33
C VAL A 117 -12.34 -3.75 -6.14
N GLU A 118 -12.69 -2.95 -5.13
CA GLU A 118 -14.08 -2.63 -4.82
C GLU A 118 -14.74 -1.77 -5.89
N GLN A 119 -16.01 -2.07 -6.16
CA GLN A 119 -16.90 -1.20 -6.92
C GLN A 119 -17.56 -0.16 -6.01
N GLU A 120 -18.17 0.85 -6.62
CA GLU A 120 -18.87 1.90 -5.87
C GLU A 120 -20.00 1.32 -5.01
N ASN A 121 -20.00 1.64 -3.72
CA ASN A 121 -20.95 1.15 -2.71
C ASN A 121 -20.96 -0.39 -2.54
N GLU A 122 -19.93 -1.09 -3.00
CA GLU A 122 -19.80 -2.54 -2.83
C GLU A 122 -19.43 -2.90 -1.38
N THR A 123 -20.16 -3.84 -0.79
CA THR A 123 -19.77 -4.38 0.53
C THR A 123 -18.60 -5.35 0.38
N LYS A 124 -17.83 -5.52 1.45
CA LYS A 124 -16.74 -6.48 1.51
C LYS A 124 -17.21 -7.90 1.17
N GLU A 125 -18.38 -8.30 1.65
CA GLU A 125 -18.95 -9.62 1.44
C GLU A 125 -19.36 -9.84 -0.03
N ALA A 126 -19.98 -8.84 -0.67
CA ALA A 126 -20.31 -8.88 -2.08
C ALA A 126 -19.04 -9.00 -2.95
N ARG A 127 -18.01 -8.22 -2.62
CA ARG A 127 -16.70 -8.29 -3.26
C ARG A 127 -16.04 -9.67 -3.11
N ALA A 128 -16.17 -10.31 -1.95
CA ALA A 128 -15.63 -11.65 -1.72
C ALA A 128 -16.29 -12.70 -2.62
N ILE A 129 -17.62 -12.66 -2.77
CA ILE A 129 -18.36 -13.55 -3.68
C ILE A 129 -17.89 -13.35 -5.13
N ARG A 130 -17.79 -12.09 -5.56
CA ARG A 130 -17.31 -11.73 -6.91
C ARG A 130 -15.88 -12.22 -7.15
N PHE A 131 -15.02 -12.11 -6.13
CA PHE A 131 -13.64 -12.55 -6.21
C PHE A 131 -13.52 -14.08 -6.35
N GLU A 132 -14.30 -14.85 -5.60
CA GLU A 132 -14.33 -16.31 -5.76
C GLU A 132 -14.84 -16.70 -7.14
N HIS A 133 -15.91 -16.08 -7.65
CA HIS A 133 -16.41 -16.35 -8.99
C HIS A 133 -15.36 -16.07 -10.08
N PHE A 134 -14.64 -14.96 -9.97
CA PHE A 134 -13.54 -14.62 -10.87
C PHE A 134 -12.46 -15.71 -10.86
N LEU A 135 -12.03 -16.15 -9.67
CA LEU A 135 -11.01 -17.19 -9.53
C LEU A 135 -11.49 -18.56 -10.03
N GLU A 136 -12.73 -18.95 -9.75
CA GLU A 136 -13.31 -20.20 -10.25
C GLU A 136 -13.42 -20.22 -11.77
N HIS A 137 -13.76 -19.07 -12.38
CA HIS A 137 -13.87 -18.94 -13.82
C HIS A 137 -12.51 -19.04 -14.51
N HIS A 138 -11.50 -18.33 -13.98
CA HIS A 138 -10.20 -18.17 -14.64
C HIS A 138 -9.12 -19.17 -14.19
N ALA A 139 -9.23 -19.70 -12.98
CA ALA A 139 -8.28 -20.65 -12.40
C ALA A 139 -9.00 -21.90 -11.89
N LYS A 140 -9.87 -22.49 -12.71
CA LYS A 140 -10.78 -23.58 -12.32
C LYS A 140 -10.08 -24.71 -11.53
N GLY A 141 -10.64 -25.04 -10.37
CA GLY A 141 -10.17 -26.14 -9.51
C GLY A 141 -8.89 -25.83 -8.73
N TRP A 142 -8.40 -24.59 -8.74
CA TRP A 142 -7.19 -24.18 -8.02
C TRP A 142 -7.24 -24.52 -6.52
N GLN A 143 -8.42 -24.45 -5.90
CA GLN A 143 -8.62 -24.69 -4.48
C GLN A 143 -8.20 -26.11 -4.05
N HIS A 144 -8.28 -27.09 -4.96
CA HIS A 144 -7.88 -28.47 -4.68
C HIS A 144 -6.36 -28.69 -4.68
N HIS A 145 -5.60 -27.69 -5.09
CA HIS A 145 -4.15 -27.77 -5.28
C HIS A 145 -3.37 -26.84 -4.37
N VAL A 146 -4.03 -26.16 -3.42
CA VAL A 146 -3.40 -25.19 -2.51
C VAL A 146 -2.43 -25.88 -1.56
N LEU A 147 -1.17 -25.43 -1.58
CA LEU A 147 -0.17 -25.77 -0.57
C LEU A 147 -0.20 -24.75 0.58
N HIS A 148 -0.21 -23.47 0.21
CA HIS A 148 -0.30 -22.35 1.12
C HIS A 148 -1.15 -21.26 0.50
N GLU A 149 -1.97 -20.61 1.32
CA GLU A 149 -2.70 -19.42 0.92
C GLU A 149 -2.62 -18.33 1.98
N ARG A 150 -2.65 -17.08 1.51
CA ARG A 150 -2.87 -15.90 2.31
C ARG A 150 -3.97 -15.08 1.66
N ARG A 151 -5.03 -14.81 2.42
CA ARG A 151 -6.14 -13.96 1.99
C ARG A 151 -6.19 -12.70 2.85
N GLN A 152 -6.41 -11.57 2.20
CA GLN A 152 -6.72 -10.32 2.89
C GLN A 152 -7.95 -9.71 2.25
N GLU A 153 -8.98 -9.46 3.04
CA GLU A 153 -10.31 -9.20 2.49
C GLU A 153 -10.61 -7.70 2.35
N ASN A 154 -9.75 -6.80 2.86
CA ASN A 154 -10.08 -5.37 2.95
C ASN A 154 -8.87 -4.43 3.02
N ILE A 155 -7.86 -4.67 2.17
CA ILE A 155 -6.67 -3.82 2.12
C ILE A 155 -6.97 -2.50 1.39
N VAL A 156 -6.26 -1.43 1.72
CA VAL A 156 -6.32 -0.17 0.96
C VAL A 156 -5.31 -0.25 -0.19
N VAL A 157 -5.75 -0.05 -1.42
CA VAL A 157 -4.90 -0.10 -2.62
C VAL A 157 -4.60 1.29 -3.17
N GLN A 158 -5.50 2.25 -2.95
CA GLN A 158 -5.39 3.62 -3.44
C GLN A 158 -6.23 4.55 -2.56
N THR A 159 -6.03 5.86 -2.68
CA THR A 159 -6.91 6.87 -2.10
C THR A 159 -7.45 7.82 -3.17
N LYS A 160 -8.68 8.30 -2.97
CA LYS A 160 -9.38 9.24 -3.86
C LYS A 160 -9.85 10.48 -3.10
N GLY A 161 -10.10 11.56 -3.83
CA GLY A 161 -10.51 12.86 -3.30
C GLY A 161 -9.41 13.91 -3.42
N GLN A 162 -9.57 15.03 -2.73
CA GLN A 162 -8.59 16.13 -2.77
C GLN A 162 -7.38 15.80 -1.90
N LYS A 163 -6.30 15.34 -2.53
CA LYS A 163 -5.03 15.06 -1.87
C LYS A 163 -4.29 16.37 -1.57
N PRO A 164 -3.64 16.52 -0.39
CA PRO A 164 -2.86 17.72 -0.07
C PRO A 164 -1.54 17.75 -0.85
N ALA A 165 -0.99 18.93 -1.06
CA ALA A 165 0.39 19.08 -1.54
C ALA A 165 1.39 18.53 -0.50
N TYR A 166 2.57 18.13 -0.95
CA TYR A 166 3.62 17.56 -0.10
C TYR A 166 4.13 18.53 0.99
N ASP A 167 3.96 19.83 0.77
CA ASP A 167 4.41 20.93 1.62
C ASP A 167 3.25 21.62 2.38
N ALA A 168 2.05 21.05 2.38
CA ALA A 168 0.86 21.66 2.98
C ALA A 168 1.01 22.04 4.46
N TYR A 169 1.93 21.38 5.20
CA TYR A 169 2.20 21.64 6.62
C TYR A 169 3.65 22.08 6.89
N VAL A 170 4.35 22.61 5.87
CA VAL A 170 5.77 22.99 5.98
C VAL A 170 6.01 24.06 7.06
N SER A 171 5.04 24.94 7.31
CA SER A 171 5.09 25.93 8.41
C SER A 171 5.14 25.31 9.80
N ASN A 172 4.78 24.03 9.93
CA ASN A 172 4.85 23.25 11.17
C ASN A 172 6.07 22.30 11.18
N GLY A 173 6.97 22.42 10.22
CA GLY A 173 8.12 21.52 10.03
C GLY A 173 7.73 20.13 9.50
N ILE A 174 6.54 19.99 8.90
CA ILE A 174 6.01 18.70 8.42
C ILE A 174 5.91 18.69 6.90
N LEU A 175 6.50 17.67 6.29
CA LEU A 175 6.30 17.31 4.88
C LEU A 175 5.55 15.99 4.76
N LEU A 176 4.83 15.79 3.65
CA LEU A 176 3.96 14.65 3.43
C LEU A 176 4.47 13.80 2.27
N ALA A 177 4.58 12.48 2.47
CA ALA A 177 4.97 11.55 1.42
C ALA A 177 4.07 10.30 1.41
N GLY A 178 3.74 9.83 0.21
CA GLY A 178 2.91 8.65 0.01
C GLY A 178 1.87 8.84 -1.08
N GLU A 179 1.20 7.75 -1.44
CA GLU A 179 0.18 7.74 -2.50
C GLU A 179 -0.99 8.72 -2.21
N TRP A 180 -1.28 8.99 -0.94
CA TRP A 180 -2.37 9.88 -0.51
C TRP A 180 -2.02 11.37 -0.59
N VAL A 181 -0.83 11.72 -1.08
CA VAL A 181 -0.35 13.08 -1.32
C VAL A 181 -0.51 13.41 -2.81
N ALA A 182 -0.77 14.68 -3.14
CA ALA A 182 -0.98 15.14 -4.51
C ALA A 182 0.25 14.89 -5.39
N SER A 183 0.03 14.22 -6.51
CA SER A 183 1.05 13.88 -7.51
C SER A 183 0.39 13.74 -8.88
N ASP A 184 1.16 13.93 -9.95
CA ASP A 184 0.75 13.63 -11.32
C ASP A 184 0.86 12.12 -11.64
N HIS A 185 1.38 11.33 -10.69
CA HIS A 185 1.52 9.89 -10.77
C HIS A 185 0.49 9.18 -9.89
N GLU A 186 0.43 7.85 -9.98
CA GLU A 186 -0.47 7.01 -9.20
C GLU A 186 0.31 5.93 -8.41
N LEU A 187 -0.33 5.38 -7.36
CA LEU A 187 0.15 4.23 -6.60
C LEU A 187 1.61 4.37 -6.13
N ALA A 188 2.46 3.40 -6.43
CA ALA A 188 3.86 3.38 -5.99
C ALA A 188 4.67 4.53 -6.59
N ASP A 189 4.37 4.95 -7.82
CA ASP A 189 5.06 6.05 -8.48
C ASP A 189 4.73 7.39 -7.79
N ALA A 190 3.47 7.59 -7.39
CA ALA A 190 3.08 8.75 -6.57
C ALA A 190 3.82 8.77 -5.22
N ALA A 191 3.94 7.63 -4.56
CA ALA A 191 4.68 7.53 -3.29
C ALA A 191 6.17 7.85 -3.47
N ALA A 192 6.80 7.34 -4.52
CA ALA A 192 8.19 7.64 -4.84
C ALA A 192 8.40 9.11 -5.20
N GLU A 193 7.50 9.69 -6.00
CA GLU A 193 7.60 11.07 -6.47
C GLU A 193 7.41 12.08 -5.34
N THR A 194 6.43 11.87 -4.46
CA THR A 194 6.19 12.71 -3.29
C THR A 194 7.32 12.59 -2.26
N GLY A 195 7.88 11.40 -2.06
CA GLY A 195 9.10 11.21 -1.27
C GLY A 195 10.30 11.96 -1.84
N ARG A 196 10.48 11.92 -3.18
CA ARG A 196 11.52 12.68 -3.88
C ARG A 196 11.34 14.19 -3.71
N LYS A 197 10.11 14.70 -3.85
CA LYS A 197 9.78 16.12 -3.60
C LYS A 197 10.16 16.54 -2.18
N CYS A 198 9.84 15.72 -1.17
CA CYS A 198 10.23 15.99 0.20
C CYS A 198 11.76 16.10 0.33
N GLY A 199 12.50 15.10 -0.16
CA GLY A 199 13.96 15.07 -0.06
C GLY A 199 14.67 16.23 -0.77
N GLN A 200 14.07 16.79 -1.83
CA GLN A 200 14.62 17.94 -2.56
C GLN A 200 14.31 19.30 -1.93
N ASN A 201 13.39 19.35 -0.98
CA ASN A 201 12.90 20.59 -0.35
C ASN A 201 13.07 20.55 1.18
N ILE A 202 14.03 19.78 1.67
CA ILE A 202 14.54 19.90 3.04
C ILE A 202 15.40 21.17 3.06
N ALA A 203 15.01 22.15 3.88
CA ALA A 203 15.73 23.41 4.05
C ALA A 203 16.96 23.26 4.97
#